data_AF-A0A062X4T7-F1
#
_entry.id   AF-A0A062X4T7-F1
#
_cell.length_a   1.000
_cell.length_b   1.000
_cell.length_c   1.000
_cell.angle_alpha   90.00
_cell.angle_beta   90.00
_cell.angle_gamma   90.00
#
_symmetry.space_group_name_H-M   'P 1'
#
loop_
_entity.id
_entity.type
_entity.pdbx_description
1 polymer ?
#
loop_
_entity_poly.entity_id
_entity_poly.type
_entity_poly.pdbx_seq_one_letter_code
_entity_poly.pdbx_strand_id
1 'polypeptide(L)'
;MTSGQAADWWGSSRPDGRDEAEEPPVVVRDRRRIDPESGEVRPEAAAPPGPTATEVPPAGVPAGEGDGELVASLRQQVTERTADLQRLKAEFDNYRRRVERDRQQIGEQATAKLLASLLSTLDDIGRARDHGDLEGPFKAIAEALEAALEATGLERYGAKGDEFDPSVHEALMHSYRSDVSGPTCVDVFRAGYLHAGKVLRPAQVSVAEPSGEVDEIVDQPVEAEVVAGAGEVPGSGPGQAGGPPDRPTSVPDDTGSVPGPDNGGPTVSAG
;
A
#
# COMPACT_ATOMS: atom_id res chain seq x y z
N MET A 1 53.13 -2.23 -54.86
CA MET A 1 52.68 -2.26 -53.44
C MET A 1 51.19 -2.53 -53.47
N THR A 2 50.83 -3.81 -53.43
CA THR A 2 50.09 -4.48 -52.33
C THR A 2 48.58 -4.22 -52.48
N SER A 3 47.83 -5.11 -53.15
CA SER A 3 47.08 -6.25 -52.58
C SER A 3 45.71 -5.86 -52.02
N GLY A 4 44.64 -6.52 -52.50
CA GLY A 4 43.30 -6.43 -51.91
C GLY A 4 42.22 -7.07 -52.77
N GLN A 5 42.09 -8.39 -52.70
CA GLN A 5 41.03 -9.22 -53.31
C GLN A 5 39.69 -9.08 -52.57
N ALA A 6 38.58 -9.18 -53.34
CA ALA A 6 37.35 -9.96 -53.06
C ALA A 6 36.31 -9.61 -54.16
N ALA A 7 36.23 -10.34 -55.27
CA ALA A 7 35.63 -11.66 -55.47
C ALA A 7 34.09 -11.63 -55.50
N ASP A 8 33.57 -11.49 -56.72
CA ASP A 8 32.19 -11.73 -57.15
C ASP A 8 31.72 -13.15 -56.81
N TRP A 9 30.57 -13.28 -56.15
CA TRP A 9 29.85 -14.55 -55.97
C TRP A 9 28.34 -14.32 -56.03
N TRP A 10 27.77 -14.21 -57.23
CA TRP A 10 26.36 -14.52 -57.49
C TRP A 10 26.27 -15.29 -58.81
N GLY A 11 26.03 -16.61 -58.73
CA GLY A 11 25.76 -17.43 -59.91
C GLY A 11 25.83 -18.95 -59.70
N SER A 12 24.64 -19.55 -59.53
CA SER A 12 24.22 -20.91 -59.96
C SER A 12 24.37 -22.14 -59.03
N SER A 13 23.18 -22.60 -58.60
CA SER A 13 22.64 -23.98 -58.63
C SER A 13 22.93 -25.02 -57.51
N ARG A 14 21.94 -25.13 -56.60
CA ARG A 14 21.19 -26.30 -56.02
C ARG A 14 21.90 -27.67 -55.90
N PRO A 15 21.72 -28.43 -54.78
CA PRO A 15 20.41 -29.05 -54.50
C PRO A 15 20.04 -29.35 -53.03
N ASP A 16 18.76 -29.70 -52.88
CA ASP A 16 18.20 -30.70 -51.96
C ASP A 16 17.73 -30.34 -50.53
N GLY A 17 16.50 -30.80 -50.27
CA GLY A 17 15.96 -31.29 -49.00
C GLY A 17 16.23 -30.49 -47.72
N ARG A 18 15.50 -29.40 -47.51
CA ARG A 18 15.19 -28.98 -46.14
C ARG A 18 13.68 -28.96 -45.95
N ASP A 19 13.24 -29.92 -45.16
CA ASP A 19 11.90 -30.08 -44.62
C ASP A 19 11.33 -28.73 -44.20
N GLU A 20 10.38 -28.22 -44.98
CA GLU A 20 9.33 -27.36 -44.44
C GLU A 20 8.54 -28.26 -43.49
N ALA A 21 8.95 -28.28 -42.23
CA ALA A 21 8.15 -28.81 -41.16
C ALA A 21 6.87 -27.96 -41.10
N GLU A 22 5.84 -28.40 -41.83
CA GLU A 22 4.46 -27.99 -41.64
C GLU A 22 4.16 -28.12 -40.15
N GLU A 23 4.12 -26.99 -39.43
CA GLU A 23 3.62 -26.98 -38.07
C GLU A 23 2.19 -27.52 -38.13
N PRO A 24 1.88 -28.64 -37.44
CA PRO A 24 0.55 -29.21 -37.50
C PRO A 24 -0.45 -28.14 -37.01
N PRO A 25 -1.60 -27.98 -37.67
CA PRO A 25 -2.56 -26.96 -37.31
C PRO A 25 -2.95 -27.12 -35.84
N VAL A 26 -2.89 -26.03 -35.07
CA VAL A 26 -3.27 -26.02 -33.66
C VAL A 26 -4.75 -26.37 -33.55
N VAL A 27 -5.05 -27.63 -33.24
CA VAL A 27 -6.42 -28.12 -33.04
C VAL A 27 -6.86 -27.77 -31.63
N VAL A 28 -7.49 -26.60 -31.46
CA VAL A 28 -8.17 -26.25 -30.21
C VAL A 28 -9.46 -27.07 -30.11
N ARG A 29 -9.40 -28.19 -29.38
CA ARG A 29 -10.60 -28.97 -29.05
C ARG A 29 -11.36 -28.27 -27.92
N ASP A 30 -12.26 -27.36 -28.30
CA ASP A 30 -13.19 -26.75 -27.36
C ASP A 30 -14.14 -27.83 -26.81
N ARG A 31 -14.11 -28.01 -25.47
CA ARG A 31 -14.98 -28.96 -24.74
C ARG A 31 -16.20 -28.26 -24.12
N ARG A 32 -16.49 -27.02 -24.50
CA ARG A 32 -17.68 -26.32 -24.02
C ARG A 32 -18.92 -27.05 -24.51
N ARG A 33 -19.88 -27.22 -23.60
CA ARG A 33 -21.21 -27.83 -23.83
C ARG A 33 -22.13 -26.93 -24.69
N ILE A 34 -21.64 -25.76 -25.10
CA ILE A 34 -22.40 -24.67 -25.72
C ILE A 34 -21.67 -24.28 -27.01
N ASP A 35 -22.41 -24.22 -28.10
CA ASP A 35 -21.88 -23.84 -29.42
C ASP A 35 -21.59 -22.32 -29.47
N PRO A 36 -20.39 -21.88 -29.91
CA PRO A 36 -20.00 -20.48 -29.87
C PRO A 36 -20.74 -19.56 -30.86
N GLU A 37 -21.43 -20.08 -31.88
CA GLU A 37 -22.20 -19.24 -32.81
C GLU A 37 -23.71 -19.19 -32.50
N SER A 38 -24.30 -20.21 -31.87
CA SER A 38 -25.75 -20.25 -31.61
C SER A 38 -26.15 -20.21 -30.13
N GLY A 39 -25.24 -20.41 -29.18
CA GLY A 39 -25.55 -20.36 -27.74
C GLY A 39 -26.44 -21.47 -27.20
N GLU A 40 -26.81 -22.47 -28.02
CA GLU A 40 -27.66 -23.59 -27.61
C GLU A 40 -26.83 -24.80 -27.10
N VAL A 41 -27.45 -25.59 -26.22
CA VAL A 41 -26.87 -26.84 -25.69
C VAL A 41 -27.11 -27.96 -26.70
N ARG A 42 -26.04 -28.55 -27.21
CA ARG A 42 -26.09 -29.64 -28.22
C ARG A 42 -26.90 -30.84 -27.69
N PRO A 43 -28.03 -31.23 -28.32
CA PRO A 43 -28.74 -32.44 -27.93
C PRO A 43 -27.97 -33.68 -28.39
N GLU A 44 -28.02 -34.71 -27.55
CA GLU A 44 -27.38 -36.00 -27.77
C GLU A 44 -27.94 -36.68 -29.01
N ALA A 45 -27.13 -36.76 -30.07
CA ALA A 45 -27.45 -37.56 -31.24
C ALA A 45 -27.32 -39.05 -30.85
N ALA A 46 -28.46 -39.73 -30.80
CA ALA A 46 -28.56 -41.17 -30.65
C ALA A 46 -27.66 -41.88 -31.68
N ALA A 47 -26.72 -42.68 -31.18
CA ALA A 47 -25.89 -43.57 -31.99
C ALA A 47 -26.74 -44.71 -32.60
N PRO A 48 -26.43 -45.18 -33.83
CA PRO A 48 -27.14 -46.29 -34.47
C PRO A 48 -26.86 -47.63 -33.77
N PRO A 49 -27.73 -48.65 -33.92
CA PRO A 49 -27.62 -49.90 -33.18
C PRO A 49 -26.44 -50.74 -33.69
N GLY A 50 -25.44 -50.94 -32.84
CA GLY A 50 -24.38 -51.94 -33.00
C GLY A 50 -24.85 -53.34 -32.56
N PRO A 51 -24.15 -54.41 -32.98
CA PRO A 51 -24.68 -55.76 -33.00
C PRO A 51 -24.85 -56.37 -31.60
N THR A 52 -25.84 -57.26 -31.54
CA THR A 52 -26.31 -58.10 -30.44
C THR A 52 -25.24 -58.48 -29.42
N ALA A 53 -25.56 -58.20 -28.16
CA ALA A 53 -24.83 -58.66 -26.99
C ALA A 53 -24.72 -60.19 -26.99
N THR A 54 -23.52 -60.70 -27.23
CA THR A 54 -23.12 -62.02 -26.73
C THR A 54 -22.89 -61.88 -25.24
N GLU A 55 -23.73 -62.54 -24.47
CA GLU A 55 -23.66 -62.68 -23.02
C GLU A 55 -22.32 -63.34 -22.65
N VAL A 56 -21.37 -62.54 -22.18
CA VAL A 56 -20.13 -63.01 -21.57
C VAL A 56 -20.47 -63.44 -20.14
N PRO A 57 -20.12 -64.68 -19.71
CA PRO A 57 -20.40 -65.13 -18.34
C PRO A 57 -19.66 -64.24 -17.32
N PRO A 58 -20.10 -64.19 -16.06
CA PRO A 58 -19.46 -63.36 -15.05
C PRO A 58 -18.10 -63.99 -14.72
N ALA A 59 -17.06 -63.58 -15.45
CA ALA A 59 -15.70 -63.72 -15.01
C ALA A 59 -15.57 -62.78 -13.81
N GLY A 60 -15.66 -63.34 -12.61
CA GLY A 60 -15.33 -62.64 -11.38
C GLY A 60 -13.96 -62.02 -11.55
N VAL A 61 -13.93 -60.69 -11.68
CA VAL A 61 -12.69 -59.94 -11.52
C VAL A 61 -12.28 -60.17 -10.07
N PRO A 62 -11.10 -60.75 -9.79
CA PRO A 62 -10.55 -60.57 -8.46
C PRO A 62 -10.35 -59.06 -8.34
N ALA A 63 -11.07 -58.43 -7.42
CA ALA A 63 -10.75 -57.09 -6.96
C ALA A 63 -9.34 -57.19 -6.38
N GLY A 64 -8.35 -56.94 -7.23
CA GLY A 64 -6.94 -57.09 -6.88
C GLY A 64 -6.59 -55.97 -5.93
N GLU A 65 -5.85 -56.32 -4.88
CA GLU A 65 -5.37 -55.39 -3.84
C GLU A 65 -4.61 -54.17 -4.43
N GLY A 66 -4.15 -54.23 -5.68
CA GLY A 66 -3.51 -53.12 -6.42
C GLY A 66 -4.45 -51.97 -6.83
N ASP A 67 -5.76 -52.19 -6.96
CA ASP A 67 -6.71 -51.12 -7.29
C ASP A 67 -6.92 -50.15 -6.11
N GLY A 68 -6.82 -50.66 -4.88
CA GLY A 68 -6.95 -49.86 -3.66
C GLY A 68 -5.79 -48.87 -3.48
N GLU A 69 -4.56 -49.32 -3.75
CA GLU A 69 -3.36 -48.49 -3.63
C GLU A 69 -3.27 -47.42 -4.74
N LEU A 70 -3.67 -47.77 -5.97
CA LEU A 70 -3.79 -46.81 -7.06
C LEU A 70 -4.86 -45.74 -6.75
N VAL A 71 -6.01 -46.14 -6.24
CA VAL A 71 -7.09 -45.21 -5.84
C VAL A 71 -6.64 -44.31 -4.68
N ALA A 72 -5.89 -44.84 -3.70
CA ALA A 72 -5.33 -44.04 -2.61
C ALA A 72 -4.33 -42.99 -3.12
N SER A 73 -3.41 -43.38 -4.00
CA SER A 73 -2.45 -42.48 -4.64
C SER A 73 -3.15 -41.38 -5.45
N LEU A 74 -4.17 -41.72 -6.24
CA LEU A 74 -4.96 -40.73 -6.98
C LEU A 74 -5.69 -39.75 -6.06
N ARG A 75 -6.27 -40.23 -4.96
CA ARG A 75 -6.92 -39.36 -3.95
C ARG A 75 -5.93 -38.41 -3.28
N GLN A 76 -4.72 -38.89 -2.97
CA GLN A 76 -3.66 -38.05 -2.44
C GLN A 76 -3.25 -36.95 -3.43
N GLN A 77 -3.03 -37.30 -4.70
CA GLN A 77 -2.71 -36.32 -5.75
C GLN A 77 -3.83 -35.29 -5.95
N VAL A 78 -5.10 -35.72 -5.90
CA VAL A 78 -6.24 -34.80 -5.95
C VAL A 78 -6.25 -33.85 -4.75
N THR A 79 -5.96 -34.37 -3.55
CA THR A 79 -5.93 -33.57 -2.32
C THR A 79 -4.79 -32.55 -2.35
N GLU A 80 -3.58 -32.97 -2.74
CA GLU A 80 -2.41 -32.12 -2.90
C GLU A 80 -2.67 -31.00 -3.92
N ARG A 81 -3.13 -31.38 -5.13
CA ARG A 81 -3.47 -30.38 -6.17
C ARG A 81 -4.60 -29.46 -5.74
N THR A 82 -5.59 -29.94 -4.98
CA THR A 82 -6.67 -29.10 -4.47
C THR A 82 -6.14 -28.10 -3.45
N ALA A 83 -5.24 -28.53 -2.57
CA ALA A 83 -4.58 -27.65 -1.60
C ALA A 83 -3.72 -26.59 -2.32
N ASP A 84 -2.96 -26.98 -3.35
CA ASP A 84 -2.18 -26.05 -4.16
C ASP A 84 -3.07 -25.01 -4.87
N LEU A 85 -4.18 -25.46 -5.47
CA LEU A 85 -5.13 -24.56 -6.11
C LEU A 85 -5.79 -23.60 -5.10
N GLN A 86 -6.11 -24.06 -3.90
CA GLN A 86 -6.64 -23.21 -2.84
C GLN A 86 -5.62 -22.17 -2.38
N ARG A 87 -4.35 -22.57 -2.24
CA ARG A 87 -3.24 -21.67 -1.91
C ARG A 87 -3.03 -20.61 -3.01
N LEU A 88 -2.92 -21.03 -4.26
CA LEU A 88 -2.77 -20.12 -5.41
C LEU A 88 -3.95 -19.16 -5.52
N LYS A 89 -5.17 -19.64 -5.26
CA LYS A 89 -6.36 -18.79 -5.21
C LYS A 89 -6.24 -17.73 -4.12
N ALA A 90 -5.82 -18.11 -2.92
CA ALA A 90 -5.63 -17.17 -1.82
C ALA A 90 -4.52 -16.14 -2.14
N GLU A 91 -3.41 -16.58 -2.73
CA GLU A 91 -2.32 -15.70 -3.18
C GLU A 91 -2.80 -14.72 -4.27
N PHE A 92 -3.61 -15.18 -5.22
CA PHE A 92 -4.19 -14.34 -6.26
C PHE A 92 -5.20 -13.33 -5.70
N ASP A 93 -6.08 -13.73 -4.78
CA ASP A 93 -7.04 -12.84 -4.14
C ASP A 93 -6.31 -11.74 -3.34
N ASN A 94 -5.23 -12.10 -2.63
CA ASN A 94 -4.38 -11.14 -1.93
C ASN A 94 -3.65 -10.20 -2.90
N TYR A 95 -3.09 -10.74 -3.99
CA TYR A 95 -2.45 -9.93 -5.03
C TYR A 95 -3.44 -8.95 -5.65
N ARG A 96 -4.64 -9.39 -6.02
CA ARG A 96 -5.68 -8.54 -6.59
C ARG A 96 -6.05 -7.39 -5.65
N ARG A 97 -6.29 -7.69 -4.36
CA ARG A 97 -6.57 -6.66 -3.34
C ARG A 97 -5.42 -5.68 -3.18
N ARG A 98 -4.16 -6.14 -3.29
CA ARG A 98 -2.99 -5.27 -3.23
C ARG A 98 -2.92 -4.35 -4.44
N VAL A 99 -3.01 -4.90 -5.65
CA VAL A 99 -2.96 -4.13 -6.89
C VAL A 99 -4.05 -3.08 -6.97
N GLU A 100 -5.26 -3.39 -6.50
CA GLU A 100 -6.36 -2.41 -6.51
C GLU A 100 -6.07 -1.22 -5.57
N ARG A 101 -5.57 -1.49 -4.36
CA ARG A 101 -5.12 -0.43 -3.45
C ARG A 101 -3.97 0.39 -4.05
N ASP A 102 -2.99 -0.28 -4.65
CA ASP A 102 -1.83 0.41 -5.24
C ASP A 102 -2.27 1.31 -6.41
N ARG A 103 -3.21 0.85 -7.24
CA ARG A 103 -3.79 1.66 -8.33
C ARG A 103 -4.50 2.90 -7.81
N GLN A 104 -5.31 2.75 -6.76
CA GLN A 104 -5.96 3.88 -6.12
C GLN A 104 -4.94 4.87 -5.55
N GLN A 105 -3.92 4.39 -4.85
CA GLN A 105 -2.86 5.21 -4.28
C GLN A 105 -2.06 5.95 -5.36
N ILE A 106 -1.73 5.29 -6.47
CA ILE A 106 -1.04 5.92 -7.60
C ILE A 106 -1.93 7.02 -8.22
N GLY A 107 -3.24 6.76 -8.37
CA GLY A 107 -4.20 7.74 -8.83
C GLY A 107 -4.24 8.98 -7.94
N GLU A 108 -4.42 8.79 -6.63
CA GLU A 108 -4.42 9.87 -5.63
C GLU A 108 -3.10 10.65 -5.63
N GLN A 109 -1.95 9.97 -5.71
CA GLN A 109 -0.64 10.63 -5.75
C GLN A 109 -0.43 11.44 -7.04
N ALA A 110 -0.91 10.93 -8.18
CA ALA A 110 -0.84 11.64 -9.44
C ALA A 110 -1.69 12.92 -9.41
N THR A 111 -2.92 12.84 -8.90
CA THR A 111 -3.79 14.00 -8.68
C THR A 111 -3.16 14.99 -7.72
N ALA A 112 -2.65 14.52 -6.57
CA ALA A 112 -1.96 15.36 -5.59
C ALA A 112 -0.78 16.12 -6.20
N LYS A 113 0.02 15.47 -7.05
CA LYS A 113 1.15 16.11 -7.74
C LYS A 113 0.69 17.21 -8.70
N LEU A 114 -0.40 16.99 -9.43
CA LEU A 114 -1.00 18.00 -10.29
C LEU A 114 -1.53 19.18 -9.47
N LEU A 115 -2.30 18.91 -8.42
CA LEU A 115 -2.84 19.94 -7.52
C LEU A 115 -1.71 20.77 -6.91
N ALA A 116 -0.64 20.12 -6.43
CA ALA A 116 0.54 20.78 -5.89
C ALA A 116 1.16 21.79 -6.87
N SER A 117 1.19 21.47 -8.17
CA SER A 117 1.71 22.38 -9.21
C SER A 117 0.81 23.59 -9.48
N LEU A 118 -0.49 23.49 -9.17
CA LEU A 118 -1.45 24.57 -9.35
C LEU A 118 -1.55 25.50 -8.12
N LEU A 119 -0.99 25.10 -6.97
CA LEU A 119 -1.10 25.89 -5.74
C LEU A 119 -0.50 27.29 -5.86
N SER A 120 0.57 27.49 -6.63
CA SER A 120 1.11 28.83 -6.86
C SER A 120 0.12 29.74 -7.58
N THR A 121 -0.61 29.19 -8.56
CA THR A 121 -1.64 29.94 -9.30
C THR A 121 -2.81 30.30 -8.38
N LEU A 122 -3.22 29.40 -7.48
CA LEU A 122 -4.24 29.68 -6.47
C LEU A 122 -3.77 30.75 -5.48
N ASP A 123 -2.49 30.73 -5.10
CA ASP A 123 -1.89 31.77 -4.25
C ASP A 123 -1.92 33.13 -4.94
N ASP A 124 -1.62 33.19 -6.24
CA ASP A 124 -1.66 34.43 -7.02
C ASP A 124 -3.09 34.95 -7.18
N ILE A 125 -4.07 34.07 -7.38
CA ILE A 125 -5.51 34.42 -7.37
C ILE A 125 -5.90 34.99 -6.01
N GLY A 126 -5.50 34.35 -4.91
CA GLY A 126 -5.74 34.85 -3.55
C GLY A 126 -5.11 36.23 -3.32
N ARG A 127 -3.85 36.41 -3.75
CA ARG A 127 -3.15 37.69 -3.67
C ARG A 127 -3.86 38.79 -4.46
N ALA A 128 -4.28 38.49 -5.70
CA ALA A 128 -5.05 39.43 -6.52
C ALA A 128 -6.39 39.79 -5.86
N ARG A 129 -7.06 38.83 -5.21
CA ARG A 129 -8.29 39.07 -4.44
C ARG A 129 -8.04 40.01 -3.26
N ASP A 130 -6.98 39.78 -2.49
CA ASP A 130 -6.65 40.58 -1.31
C ASP A 130 -6.26 42.03 -1.66
N HIS A 131 -5.67 42.24 -2.84
CA HIS A 131 -5.34 43.57 -3.36
C HIS A 131 -6.48 44.27 -4.13
N GLY A 132 -7.59 43.58 -4.38
CA GLY A 132 -8.72 44.12 -5.15
C GLY A 132 -8.52 44.12 -6.67
N ASP A 133 -7.49 43.43 -7.16
CA ASP A 133 -7.20 43.30 -8.61
C ASP A 133 -8.06 42.23 -9.29
N LEU A 134 -8.75 41.40 -8.49
CA LEU A 134 -9.63 40.32 -8.98
C LEU A 134 -11.06 40.82 -9.21
N GLU A 135 -11.29 41.44 -10.37
CA GLU A 135 -12.60 42.01 -10.75
C GLU A 135 -13.17 41.44 -12.06
N GLY A 136 -14.47 41.65 -12.26
CA GLY A 136 -15.16 41.37 -13.52
C GLY A 136 -15.09 39.90 -13.97
N PRO A 137 -14.88 39.61 -15.27
CA PRO A 137 -14.86 38.24 -15.79
C PRO A 137 -13.77 37.36 -15.17
N PHE A 138 -12.64 37.95 -14.76
CA PHE A 138 -11.53 37.19 -14.19
C PHE A 138 -11.88 36.61 -12.81
N LYS A 139 -12.65 37.34 -12.00
CA LYS A 139 -13.22 36.85 -10.75
C LYS A 139 -14.09 35.61 -10.95
N ALA A 140 -14.99 35.63 -11.94
CA ALA A 140 -15.86 34.50 -12.22
C ALA A 140 -15.09 33.25 -12.67
N ILE A 141 -14.01 33.43 -13.44
CA ILE A 141 -13.12 32.33 -13.85
C ILE A 141 -12.36 31.76 -12.65
N ALA A 142 -11.84 32.62 -11.78
CA ALA A 142 -11.14 32.22 -10.56
C ALA A 142 -12.05 31.41 -9.63
N GLU A 143 -13.27 31.89 -9.38
CA GLU A 143 -14.27 31.19 -8.56
C GLU A 143 -14.69 29.86 -9.19
N ALA A 144 -14.86 29.80 -10.52
CA ALA A 144 -15.15 28.55 -11.22
C ALA A 144 -13.99 27.54 -11.14
N LEU A 145 -12.74 28.02 -11.20
CA LEU A 145 -11.56 27.18 -11.04
C LEU A 145 -11.45 26.65 -9.59
N GLU A 146 -11.60 27.52 -8.59
CA GLU A 146 -11.62 27.13 -7.18
C GLU A 146 -12.70 26.08 -6.92
N ALA A 147 -13.94 26.30 -7.37
CA ALA A 147 -15.05 25.35 -7.23
C ALA A 147 -14.79 24.01 -7.93
N ALA A 148 -14.16 24.02 -9.11
CA ALA A 148 -13.80 22.80 -9.82
C ALA A 148 -12.75 21.98 -9.06
N LEU A 149 -11.77 22.65 -8.44
CA LEU A 149 -10.75 21.98 -7.63
C LEU A 149 -11.33 21.47 -6.30
N GLU A 150 -12.20 22.25 -5.65
CA GLU A 150 -12.93 21.81 -4.46
C GLU A 150 -13.77 20.55 -4.73
N ALA A 151 -14.44 20.48 -5.89
CA ALA A 151 -15.19 19.29 -6.30
C ALA A 151 -14.32 18.04 -6.49
N THR A 152 -13.02 18.20 -6.76
CA THR A 152 -12.05 17.09 -6.79
C THR A 152 -11.55 16.68 -5.39
N GLY A 153 -12.01 17.35 -4.34
CA GLY A 153 -11.61 17.10 -2.95
C GLY A 153 -10.35 17.85 -2.53
N LEU A 154 -10.08 19.02 -3.12
CA LEU A 154 -9.10 19.97 -2.61
C LEU A 154 -9.78 20.85 -1.54
N GLU A 155 -9.18 20.97 -0.37
CA GLU A 155 -9.71 21.80 0.72
C GLU A 155 -8.66 22.84 1.10
N ARG A 156 -9.09 24.11 1.21
CA ARG A 156 -8.25 25.21 1.68
C ARG A 156 -8.47 25.41 3.19
N TYR A 157 -7.40 25.61 3.94
CA TYR A 157 -7.44 25.90 5.37
C TYR A 157 -6.38 26.93 5.79
N GLY A 158 -6.45 27.35 7.05
CA GLY A 158 -5.61 28.40 7.61
C GLY A 158 -6.20 29.77 7.28
N ALA A 159 -7.35 30.08 7.86
CA ALA A 159 -7.92 31.41 7.92
C ALA A 159 -7.48 32.12 9.22
N LYS A 160 -7.60 33.46 9.23
CA LYS A 160 -7.31 34.24 10.44
C LYS A 160 -8.34 33.90 11.50
N GLY A 161 -7.89 33.57 12.71
CA GLY A 161 -8.71 33.14 13.84
C GLY A 161 -8.88 31.63 13.97
N ASP A 162 -8.37 30.82 13.04
CA ASP A 162 -8.40 29.36 13.15
C ASP A 162 -7.54 28.88 14.34
N GLU A 163 -7.95 27.77 14.96
CA GLU A 163 -7.17 27.09 15.98
C GLU A 163 -5.86 26.55 15.38
N PHE A 164 -4.74 26.76 16.09
CA PHE A 164 -3.45 26.30 15.61
C PHE A 164 -3.27 24.80 15.86
N ASP A 165 -3.24 24.03 14.78
CA ASP A 165 -2.88 22.61 14.77
C ASP A 165 -1.48 22.39 14.14
N PRO A 166 -0.47 21.91 14.90
CA PRO A 166 0.87 21.62 14.39
C PRO A 166 0.95 20.58 13.27
N SER A 167 -0.07 19.75 13.09
CA SER A 167 -0.09 18.70 12.05
C SER A 167 -0.37 19.26 10.65
N VAL A 168 -1.01 20.43 10.57
CA VAL A 168 -1.40 21.09 9.31
C VAL A 168 -0.87 22.52 9.20
N HIS A 169 -0.47 23.16 10.30
CA HIS A 169 0.05 24.52 10.31
C HIS A 169 1.56 24.58 10.53
N GLU A 170 2.22 25.48 9.80
CA GLU A 170 3.62 25.86 9.99
C GLU A 170 3.67 27.25 10.64
N ALA A 171 4.05 27.31 11.92
CA ALA A 171 4.21 28.57 12.65
C ALA A 171 5.52 29.27 12.26
N LEU A 172 5.41 30.40 11.55
CA LEU A 172 6.57 31.23 11.18
C LEU A 172 6.91 32.28 12.24
N MET A 173 5.90 32.72 12.99
CA MET A 173 6.03 33.72 14.04
C MET A 173 5.21 33.30 15.24
N HIS A 174 5.72 33.64 16.42
CA HIS A 174 5.04 33.42 17.69
C HIS A 174 4.94 34.76 18.42
N SER A 175 3.78 35.00 19.01
CA SER A 175 3.50 36.23 19.77
C SER A 175 2.60 35.92 20.95
N TYR A 176 2.54 36.83 21.91
CA TYR A 176 1.60 36.73 23.04
C TYR A 176 0.55 37.81 22.88
N ARG A 177 -0.73 37.44 23.08
CA ARG A 177 -1.82 38.40 23.13
C ARG A 177 -2.85 38.02 24.19
N SER A 178 -3.50 39.02 24.76
CA SER A 178 -4.55 38.83 25.77
C SER A 178 -5.93 38.59 25.17
N ASP A 179 -6.07 38.70 23.84
CA ASP A 179 -7.33 38.56 23.10
C ASP A 179 -7.61 37.12 22.62
N VAL A 180 -6.66 36.19 22.81
CA VAL A 180 -6.78 34.77 22.42
C VAL A 180 -6.83 33.87 23.66
N SER A 181 -7.66 32.84 23.63
CA SER A 181 -7.83 31.88 24.73
C SER A 181 -6.86 30.69 24.67
N GLY A 182 -6.17 30.50 23.54
CA GLY A 182 -5.26 29.38 23.28
C GLY A 182 -4.46 29.63 22.00
N PRO A 183 -3.62 28.66 21.57
CA PRO A 183 -2.82 28.77 20.35
C PRO A 183 -3.71 29.03 19.13
N THR A 184 -3.66 30.25 18.60
CA THR A 184 -4.56 30.71 17.53
C THR A 184 -3.77 31.32 16.38
N CYS A 185 -4.18 31.03 15.14
CA CYS A 185 -3.62 31.62 13.93
C CYS A 185 -4.07 33.08 13.77
N VAL A 186 -3.20 34.04 14.12
CA VAL A 186 -3.52 35.47 14.07
C VAL A 186 -3.45 36.02 12.66
N ASP A 187 -2.37 35.68 11.95
CA ASP A 187 -2.14 36.11 10.59
C ASP A 187 -1.73 34.91 9.75
N VAL A 188 -2.21 34.88 8.52
CA VAL A 188 -1.93 33.81 7.56
C VAL A 188 -1.10 34.45 6.44
N PHE A 189 0.15 34.04 6.32
CA PHE A 189 1.03 34.48 5.25
C PHE A 189 0.79 33.70 3.96
N ARG A 190 0.43 32.42 4.11
CA ARG A 190 0.14 31.53 2.99
C ARG A 190 -0.88 30.48 3.41
N ALA A 191 -1.96 30.36 2.64
CA ALA A 191 -2.98 29.35 2.89
C ALA A 191 -2.43 27.92 2.73
N GLY A 192 -2.97 27.01 3.54
CA GLY A 192 -2.71 25.58 3.45
C GLY A 192 -3.73 24.87 2.58
N TYR A 193 -3.34 23.72 2.03
CA TYR A 193 -4.22 22.89 1.19
C TYR A 193 -4.13 21.41 1.56
N LEU A 194 -5.29 20.77 1.68
CA LEU A 194 -5.47 19.33 1.88
C LEU A 194 -6.06 18.71 0.60
N HIS A 195 -5.73 17.45 0.33
CA HIS A 195 -6.42 16.67 -0.67
C HIS A 195 -6.65 15.25 -0.16
N ALA A 196 -7.91 14.81 -0.17
CA ALA A 196 -8.31 13.49 0.33
C ALA A 196 -7.74 13.16 1.74
N GLY A 197 -7.76 14.15 2.64
CA GLY A 197 -7.23 14.04 4.01
C GLY A 197 -5.70 14.06 4.13
N LYS A 198 -4.95 14.27 3.04
CA LYS A 198 -3.49 14.40 3.05
C LYS A 198 -3.08 15.86 2.87
N VAL A 199 -2.14 16.32 3.67
CA VAL A 199 -1.57 17.67 3.56
C VAL A 199 -0.75 17.77 2.27
N LEU A 200 -1.17 18.64 1.35
CA LEU A 200 -0.36 18.99 0.17
C LEU A 200 0.67 20.05 0.52
N ARG A 201 0.26 21.02 1.33
CA ARG A 201 1.13 22.10 1.81
C ARG A 201 0.57 22.64 3.14
N PRO A 202 1.40 22.79 4.18
CA PRO A 202 0.99 23.39 5.44
C PRO A 202 0.64 24.87 5.25
N ALA A 203 -0.30 25.37 6.05
CA ALA A 203 -0.59 26.80 6.11
C ALA A 203 0.50 27.51 6.90
N GLN A 204 1.07 28.58 6.35
CA GLN A 204 2.10 29.37 7.03
C GLN A 204 1.45 30.51 7.80
N VAL A 205 1.57 30.46 9.12
CA VAL A 205 0.80 31.32 10.03
C VAL A 205 1.68 31.97 11.10
N SER A 206 1.21 33.10 11.62
CA SER A 206 1.66 33.67 12.88
C SER A 206 0.72 33.17 13.98
N VAL A 207 1.28 32.59 15.04
CA VAL A 207 0.51 32.07 16.17
C VAL A 207 0.57 33.07 17.31
N ALA A 208 -0.57 33.28 17.97
CA ALA A 208 -0.59 33.89 19.29
C ALA A 208 -1.03 32.90 20.35
N GLU A 209 -0.36 32.98 21.49
CA GLU A 209 -0.78 32.32 22.72
C GLU A 209 -1.32 33.37 23.71
N PRO A 210 -2.22 32.96 24.62
CA PRO A 210 -2.65 33.83 25.70
C PRO A 210 -1.43 34.34 26.45
N SER A 211 -1.34 35.65 26.64
CA SER A 211 -0.35 36.26 27.54
C SER A 211 -0.73 35.91 28.99
N GLY A 212 -0.48 34.66 29.40
CA GLY A 212 -0.59 34.22 30.77
C GLY A 212 0.66 34.62 31.53
N GLU A 213 0.48 35.28 32.68
CA GLU A 213 1.49 35.34 33.73
C GLU A 213 2.05 33.92 33.90
N VAL A 214 3.36 33.79 33.66
CA VAL A 214 4.10 32.58 34.01
C VAL A 214 3.78 32.25 35.46
N ASP A 215 3.13 31.11 35.72
CA ASP A 215 3.17 30.51 37.05
C ASP A 215 4.65 30.43 37.43
N GLU A 216 5.05 31.30 38.36
CA GLU A 216 6.40 31.37 38.88
C GLU A 216 6.76 29.97 39.39
N ILE A 217 7.66 29.28 38.67
CA ILE A 217 8.46 28.24 39.28
C ILE A 217 9.34 28.98 40.28
N VAL A 218 8.87 29.04 41.53
CA VAL A 218 9.59 29.55 42.68
C VAL A 218 10.85 28.69 42.83
N ASP A 219 11.96 29.19 42.30
CA ASP A 219 13.30 28.74 42.64
C ASP A 219 13.56 29.19 44.08
N GLN A 220 13.31 28.30 45.04
CA GLN A 220 13.62 28.56 46.44
C GLN A 220 15.15 28.65 46.60
N PRO A 221 15.69 29.73 47.17
CA PRO A 221 17.12 29.80 47.44
C PRO A 221 17.46 28.85 48.59
N VAL A 222 18.29 27.85 48.31
CA VAL A 222 18.97 27.08 49.35
C VAL A 222 20.05 27.95 50.00
N GLU A 223 19.74 28.49 51.18
CA GLU A 223 20.72 29.19 52.01
C GLU A 223 21.85 28.22 52.41
N ALA A 224 23.08 28.56 52.02
CA ALA A 224 24.28 27.86 52.44
C ALA A 224 24.67 28.29 53.86
N GLU A 225 24.43 27.41 54.83
CA GLU A 225 25.01 27.53 56.17
C GLU A 225 26.51 27.21 56.13
N VAL A 226 27.31 28.15 56.61
CA VAL A 226 28.76 28.06 56.79
C VAL A 226 29.11 27.60 58.20
N VAL A 227 29.75 26.43 58.38
CA VAL A 227 30.49 26.12 59.62
C VAL A 227 31.74 25.25 59.37
N ALA A 228 32.89 25.89 59.66
CA ALA A 228 34.15 25.39 60.25
C ALA A 228 35.05 24.34 59.55
N GLY A 229 36.35 24.69 59.55
CA GLY A 229 37.34 23.82 60.21
C GLY A 229 38.58 23.47 59.41
N ALA A 230 39.74 23.92 59.90
CA ALA A 230 41.08 23.80 59.32
C ALA A 230 41.75 22.41 59.42
N GLY A 231 42.80 22.23 58.60
CA GLY A 231 43.89 21.24 58.75
C GLY A 231 43.74 20.02 57.83
N GLU A 232 44.74 19.41 57.19
CA GLU A 232 46.20 19.51 57.17
C GLU A 232 46.65 18.46 56.11
N VAL A 233 47.43 18.91 55.12
CA VAL A 233 48.57 18.27 54.38
C VAL A 233 48.43 16.85 53.73
N PRO A 234 48.97 16.62 52.50
CA PRO A 234 48.74 15.42 51.69
C PRO A 234 49.85 14.36 51.80
N GLY A 235 49.51 13.11 51.48
CA GLY A 235 50.50 12.02 51.44
C GLY A 235 50.09 10.82 50.57
N SER A 236 50.78 10.70 49.44
CA SER A 236 51.37 9.47 48.85
C SER A 236 50.51 8.25 48.49
N GLY A 237 50.59 7.85 47.22
CA GLY A 237 50.63 6.43 46.81
C GLY A 237 49.92 6.09 45.50
N PRO A 238 50.64 5.64 44.44
CA PRO A 238 50.04 5.16 43.19
C PRO A 238 49.91 3.63 43.14
N GLY A 239 48.87 3.12 42.48
CA GLY A 239 48.70 1.69 42.15
C GLY A 239 47.40 1.47 41.38
N GLN A 240 47.44 1.37 40.05
CA GLN A 240 47.51 0.13 39.26
C GLN A 240 46.21 -0.71 39.20
N ALA A 241 45.72 -0.81 37.94
CA ALA A 241 45.21 -2.01 37.26
C ALA A 241 43.79 -2.55 37.53
N GLY A 242 43.13 -2.94 36.43
CA GLY A 242 41.88 -3.71 36.33
C GLY A 242 40.81 -2.93 35.54
N GLY A 243 40.61 -3.10 34.24
CA GLY A 243 40.18 -4.33 33.55
C GLY A 243 38.65 -4.26 33.32
N PRO A 244 38.12 -4.25 32.08
CA PRO A 244 36.69 -4.07 31.84
C PRO A 244 35.95 -5.42 31.89
N PRO A 245 34.71 -5.47 32.37
CA PRO A 245 33.83 -6.58 32.03
C PRO A 245 32.67 -6.17 31.11
N ASP A 246 32.62 -6.95 30.04
CA ASP A 246 31.59 -7.30 29.07
C ASP A 246 30.11 -6.93 29.30
N ARG A 247 29.47 -6.67 28.14
CA ARG A 247 28.02 -6.64 27.91
C ARG A 247 27.41 -8.03 28.06
N PRO A 248 26.16 -8.13 28.53
CA PRO A 248 25.27 -9.22 28.14
C PRO A 248 24.18 -8.74 27.16
N THR A 249 24.12 -9.42 26.02
CA THR A 249 22.95 -9.54 25.14
C THR A 249 21.92 -10.47 25.78
N SER A 250 20.64 -10.10 25.74
CA SER A 250 19.54 -11.00 26.11
C SER A 250 18.34 -10.74 25.21
N VAL A 251 18.05 -11.71 24.36
CA VAL A 251 16.81 -11.88 23.59
C VAL A 251 15.86 -12.69 24.48
N PRO A 252 14.57 -12.33 24.62
CA PRO A 252 13.58 -13.26 25.15
C PRO A 252 12.80 -13.95 24.02
N ASP A 253 12.79 -15.28 24.07
CA ASP A 253 11.78 -16.17 23.50
C ASP A 253 10.43 -15.89 24.17
N ASP A 254 9.38 -15.63 23.40
CA ASP A 254 8.00 -15.60 23.87
C ASP A 254 7.18 -16.65 23.11
N THR A 255 6.91 -17.75 23.80
CA THR A 255 5.97 -18.80 23.38
C THR A 255 4.77 -18.72 24.30
N GLY A 256 3.66 -18.16 23.80
CA GLY A 256 2.45 -17.93 24.59
C GLY A 256 1.16 -18.06 23.79
N SER A 257 0.56 -19.25 23.88
CA SER A 257 -0.88 -19.54 23.93
C SER A 257 -1.87 -18.94 22.92
N VAL A 258 -2.42 -19.84 22.09
CA VAL A 258 -3.66 -19.68 21.31
C VAL A 258 -4.87 -20.06 22.18
N PRO A 259 -5.94 -19.24 22.28
CA PRO A 259 -7.24 -19.70 22.78
C PRO A 259 -8.13 -20.22 21.63
N GLY A 260 -8.78 -21.37 21.86
CA GLY A 260 -9.65 -22.07 20.90
C GLY A 260 -11.04 -21.42 20.72
N PRO A 261 -11.80 -21.81 19.68
CA PRO A 261 -13.09 -21.20 19.37
C PRO A 261 -14.26 -21.82 20.18
N ASP A 262 -15.06 -20.93 20.77
CA ASP A 262 -16.37 -21.19 21.38
C ASP A 262 -17.37 -21.74 20.34
N ASN A 263 -17.98 -22.87 20.69
CA ASN A 263 -18.98 -23.56 19.89
C ASN A 263 -20.36 -23.33 20.52
N GLY A 264 -21.02 -22.24 20.14
CA GLY A 264 -22.38 -21.89 20.56
C GLY A 264 -23.42 -22.31 19.52
N GLY A 265 -24.00 -23.50 19.66
CA GLY A 265 -25.18 -23.92 18.89
C GLY A 265 -26.48 -23.44 19.55
N PRO A 266 -27.48 -22.95 18.80
CA PRO A 266 -28.80 -22.67 19.35
C PRO A 266 -29.69 -23.93 19.37
N THR A 267 -30.30 -24.10 20.54
CA THR A 267 -31.29 -25.11 20.90
C THR A 267 -32.61 -24.94 20.15
N VAL A 268 -33.19 -26.08 19.81
CA VAL A 268 -34.59 -26.26 19.40
C VAL A 268 -35.55 -25.78 20.49
N SER A 269 -36.63 -25.10 20.10
CA SER A 269 -37.84 -24.98 20.92
C SER A 269 -39.06 -25.24 20.06
N ALA A 270 -39.82 -26.24 20.50
CA ALA A 270 -41.16 -26.55 20.07
C ALA A 270 -42.15 -25.51 20.61
N GLY A 271 -43.17 -25.22 19.82
CA GLY A 271 -44.28 -24.33 20.13
C GLY A 271 -45.10 -24.08 18.87
#